data_AF-A0AAJ7UCJ1-F1
#
_entry.id   AF-A0AAJ7UCJ1-F1
#
_cell.length_a   1.000
_cell.length_b   1.000
_cell.length_c   1.000
_cell.angle_alpha   90.00
_cell.angle_beta   90.00
_cell.angle_gamma   90.00
#
_symmetry.space_group_name_H-M   'P 1'
#
loop_
_entity.id
_entity.type
_entity.pdbx_description
1 polymer ?
#
loop_
_entity_poly.entity_id
_entity_poly.type
_entity_poly.pdbx_seq_one_letter_code
_entity_poly.pdbx_strand_id
1 'polypeptide(L)'
;MRLCLALAVLFLALGTTSGSHFRGGTISWIHDNGNQVKFSYMLAWRRSSMTPCTDDDIAVGVYFSTGNLWQCTQGCSESRTMNIACIEQNSNSDWMVGKGSFNFTVPATQQSIISFASCCWVPVTIATSQGTYDPGSSSLWSMIAVLNPGTRSDTGSPNISPMTTSKPLIKLKVGCTTVWSIPVLDTDRDVVKCRYANKNSLDECGSICGVAPFGTLNGVRPVASITPFPTGTIRAVPAWVLSRYR
;
A
#
# COMPACT_ATOMS: atom_id res chain seq x y z
N MET A 1 14.17 -44.59 -22.62
CA MET A 1 14.01 -43.27 -23.28
C MET A 1 12.64 -42.60 -23.04
N ARG A 2 11.80 -43.06 -22.08
CA ARG A 2 10.52 -42.40 -21.75
C ARG A 2 10.53 -41.64 -20.41
N LEU A 3 11.48 -41.95 -19.52
CA LEU A 3 11.63 -41.30 -18.22
C LEU A 3 12.33 -39.92 -18.31
N CYS A 4 13.27 -39.74 -19.25
CA CYS A 4 13.98 -38.47 -19.43
C CYS A 4 13.11 -37.37 -20.09
N LEU A 5 12.10 -37.75 -20.90
CA LEU A 5 11.18 -36.77 -21.51
C LEU A 5 10.20 -36.21 -20.47
N ALA A 6 9.77 -37.02 -19.50
CA ALA A 6 8.87 -36.58 -18.43
C ALA A 6 9.55 -35.59 -17.46
N LEU A 7 10.85 -35.77 -17.18
CA LEU A 7 11.65 -34.83 -16.41
C LEU A 7 11.93 -33.52 -17.16
N ALA A 8 12.17 -33.57 -18.48
CA ALA A 8 12.36 -32.38 -19.30
C ALA A 8 11.09 -31.50 -19.41
N VAL A 9 9.91 -32.12 -19.47
CA VAL A 9 8.62 -31.41 -19.49
C VAL A 9 8.27 -30.82 -18.12
N LEU A 10 8.70 -31.45 -17.01
CA LEU A 10 8.49 -30.92 -15.66
C LEU A 10 9.36 -29.70 -15.34
N PHE A 11 10.57 -29.61 -15.91
CA PHE A 11 11.44 -28.42 -15.76
C PHE A 11 11.00 -27.22 -16.62
N LEU A 12 10.23 -27.44 -17.69
CA LEU A 12 9.67 -26.37 -18.54
C LEU A 12 8.39 -25.74 -17.98
N ALA A 13 7.80 -26.30 -16.92
CA ALA A 13 6.62 -25.77 -16.23
C ALA A 13 6.95 -24.88 -15.02
N LEU A 14 8.23 -24.60 -14.77
CA LEU A 14 8.63 -23.54 -13.84
C LEU A 14 8.54 -22.19 -14.56
N GLY A 15 7.30 -21.78 -14.86
CA GLY A 15 7.04 -20.40 -15.24
C GLY A 15 7.57 -19.51 -14.13
N THR A 16 8.55 -18.67 -14.44
CA THR A 16 8.95 -17.59 -13.54
C THR A 16 7.70 -16.72 -13.38
N THR A 17 6.97 -16.88 -12.28
CA THR A 17 5.90 -15.97 -11.90
C THR A 17 6.58 -14.68 -11.47
N SER A 18 6.94 -13.88 -12.48
CA SER A 18 7.42 -12.54 -12.22
C SER A 18 6.23 -11.77 -11.69
N GLY A 19 6.11 -11.64 -10.37
CA GLY A 19 5.08 -10.79 -9.85
C GLY A 19 5.27 -9.35 -10.34
N SER A 20 4.20 -8.88 -10.96
CA SER A 20 4.32 -7.92 -12.04
C SER A 20 3.51 -6.68 -11.81
N HIS A 21 2.73 -6.58 -10.74
CA HIS A 21 1.52 -5.77 -10.85
C HIS A 21 1.24 -4.81 -9.72
N PHE A 22 1.48 -5.13 -8.43
CA PHE A 22 1.17 -4.16 -7.39
C PHE A 22 2.25 -3.09 -7.26
N ARG A 23 1.86 -1.81 -7.22
CA ARG A 23 2.77 -0.65 -7.11
C ARG A 23 2.59 0.13 -5.81
N GLY A 24 1.70 -0.32 -4.93
CA GLY A 24 1.45 0.29 -3.62
C GLY A 24 0.14 1.04 -3.51
N GLY A 25 -0.10 1.64 -2.36
CA GLY A 25 -1.36 2.31 -2.08
C GLY A 25 -1.44 2.90 -0.69
N THR A 26 -2.62 3.44 -0.37
CA THR A 26 -2.96 4.01 0.93
C THR A 26 -4.32 3.49 1.37
N ILE A 27 -4.53 3.39 2.68
CA ILE A 27 -5.84 3.08 3.27
C ILE A 27 -6.04 3.95 4.50
N SER A 28 -7.26 4.42 4.68
CA SER A 28 -7.72 5.23 5.80
C SER A 28 -9.16 4.88 6.13
N TRP A 29 -9.61 5.25 7.31
CA TRP A 29 -10.95 5.02 7.82
C TRP A 29 -11.50 6.21 8.60
N ILE A 30 -12.83 6.33 8.57
CA ILE A 30 -13.62 7.26 9.38
C ILE A 30 -14.86 6.54 9.92
N HIS A 31 -15.35 6.92 11.11
CA HIS A 31 -16.67 6.47 11.55
C HIS A 31 -17.73 7.12 10.66
N ASP A 32 -18.71 6.32 10.25
CA ASP A 32 -19.83 6.77 9.41
C ASP A 32 -21.09 6.91 10.28
N ASN A 33 -21.70 5.79 10.68
CA ASN A 33 -22.85 5.78 11.56
C ASN A 33 -22.84 4.57 12.51
N GLY A 34 -22.98 4.80 13.82
CA GLY A 34 -22.92 3.77 14.84
C GLY A 34 -21.63 2.93 14.73
N ASN A 35 -21.79 1.63 14.52
CA ASN A 35 -20.68 0.68 14.37
C ASN A 35 -20.18 0.53 12.93
N GLN A 36 -20.72 1.31 11.98
CA GLN A 36 -20.18 1.35 10.62
C GLN A 36 -18.98 2.28 10.52
N VAL A 37 -17.93 1.75 9.90
CA VAL A 37 -16.71 2.48 9.58
C VAL A 37 -16.49 2.42 8.09
N LYS A 38 -16.33 3.59 7.48
CA LYS A 38 -16.04 3.75 6.06
C LYS A 38 -14.53 3.76 5.88
N PHE A 39 -14.05 2.80 5.10
CA PHE A 39 -12.67 2.76 4.66
C PHE A 39 -12.56 3.36 3.26
N SER A 40 -11.52 4.17 3.06
CA SER A 40 -11.18 4.77 1.77
C SER A 40 -9.73 4.42 1.44
N TYR A 41 -9.50 3.95 0.22
CA TYR A 41 -8.19 3.48 -0.23
C TYR A 41 -7.87 3.97 -1.64
N MET A 42 -6.58 4.05 -1.91
CA MET A 42 -6.02 4.30 -3.24
C MET A 42 -4.99 3.22 -3.53
N LEU A 43 -5.02 2.64 -4.72
CA LEU A 43 -4.11 1.57 -5.12
C LEU A 43 -3.54 1.88 -6.49
N ALA A 44 -2.26 1.57 -6.67
CA ALA A 44 -1.60 1.63 -7.95
C ALA A 44 -1.20 0.23 -8.42
N TRP A 45 -1.43 0.01 -9.70
CA TRP A 45 -1.15 -1.25 -10.36
C TRP A 45 -0.39 -1.02 -11.67
N ARG A 46 0.24 -2.08 -12.16
CA ARG A 46 0.63 -2.17 -13.56
C ARG A 46 -0.64 -2.15 -14.41
N ARG A 47 -0.65 -1.35 -15.47
CA ARG A 47 -1.85 -1.20 -16.28
C ARG A 47 -2.16 -2.48 -17.05
N SER A 48 -1.13 -3.19 -17.50
CA SER A 48 -1.27 -4.45 -18.26
C SER A 48 -1.64 -5.68 -17.43
N SER A 49 -1.78 -5.59 -16.10
CA SER A 49 -2.01 -6.75 -15.22
C SER A 49 -3.46 -6.95 -14.81
N MET A 50 -4.32 -5.99 -15.11
CA MET A 50 -5.76 -6.05 -14.92
C MET A 50 -6.43 -5.44 -16.15
N THR A 51 -7.75 -5.45 -16.22
CA THR A 51 -8.49 -4.72 -17.26
C THR A 51 -8.00 -3.27 -17.29
N PRO A 52 -7.30 -2.85 -18.36
CA PRO A 52 -6.70 -1.53 -18.39
C PRO A 52 -7.80 -0.49 -18.46
N CYS A 53 -7.82 0.46 -17.52
CA CYS A 53 -8.69 1.62 -17.69
C CYS A 53 -8.12 2.59 -18.75
N THR A 54 -9.06 3.28 -19.37
CA THR A 54 -8.85 4.31 -20.40
C THR A 54 -9.14 5.69 -19.83
N ASP A 55 -8.80 6.73 -20.58
CA ASP A 55 -9.13 8.11 -20.20
C ASP A 55 -10.65 8.34 -20.19
N ASP A 56 -11.42 7.63 -21.02
CA ASP A 56 -12.88 7.66 -21.02
C ASP A 56 -13.45 7.03 -19.74
N ASP A 57 -12.88 5.92 -19.28
CA ASP A 57 -13.28 5.28 -18.01
C ASP A 57 -13.04 6.20 -16.81
N ILE A 58 -11.95 6.98 -16.85
CA ILE A 58 -11.62 7.99 -15.83
C ILE A 58 -12.64 9.13 -15.87
N ALA A 59 -13.00 9.61 -17.06
CA ALA A 59 -13.97 10.70 -17.23
C ALA A 59 -15.37 10.33 -16.72
N VAL A 60 -15.79 9.08 -16.92
CA VAL A 60 -17.11 8.58 -16.49
C VAL A 60 -17.09 8.05 -15.05
N GLY A 61 -15.91 7.71 -14.52
CA GLY A 61 -15.77 7.17 -13.17
C GLY A 61 -16.22 5.72 -13.04
N VAL A 62 -15.93 4.89 -14.04
CA VAL A 62 -16.30 3.48 -14.06
C VAL A 62 -15.55 2.72 -12.97
N TYR A 63 -16.27 1.87 -12.24
CA TYR A 63 -15.68 0.97 -11.23
C TYR A 63 -15.28 -0.37 -11.83
N PHE A 64 -14.08 -0.80 -11.50
CA PHE A 64 -13.51 -2.09 -11.87
C PHE A 64 -13.37 -2.96 -10.62
N SER A 65 -13.80 -4.22 -10.71
CA SER A 65 -13.44 -5.21 -9.70
C SER A 65 -12.00 -5.65 -9.93
N THR A 66 -11.19 -5.60 -8.88
CA THR A 66 -9.81 -6.11 -8.94
C THR A 66 -9.73 -7.63 -8.77
N GLY A 67 -10.85 -8.30 -8.46
CA GLY A 67 -10.88 -9.72 -8.06
C GLY A 67 -10.33 -9.98 -6.65
N ASN A 68 -9.89 -8.94 -5.93
CA ASN A 68 -9.33 -9.04 -4.59
C ASN A 68 -10.33 -8.66 -3.50
N LEU A 69 -9.97 -8.98 -2.25
CA LEU A 69 -10.76 -8.72 -1.05
C LEU A 69 -9.93 -7.95 -0.03
N TRP A 70 -10.55 -6.98 0.62
CA TRP A 70 -10.14 -6.50 1.94
C TRP A 70 -10.68 -7.46 2.99
N GLN A 71 -9.80 -7.95 3.86
CA GLN A 71 -10.12 -8.94 4.87
C GLN A 71 -10.02 -8.35 6.25
N CYS A 72 -10.99 -8.62 7.12
CA CYS A 72 -10.79 -8.41 8.54
C CYS A 72 -9.99 -9.58 9.13
N THR A 73 -8.82 -9.29 9.68
CA THR A 73 -7.91 -10.31 10.24
C THR A 73 -7.90 -10.33 11.76
N GLN A 74 -8.41 -9.28 12.41
CA GLN A 74 -8.58 -9.22 13.86
C GLN A 74 -9.81 -8.38 14.21
N GLY A 75 -10.56 -8.80 15.24
CA GLY A 75 -11.69 -8.05 15.79
C GLY A 75 -13.01 -8.16 15.00
N CYS A 76 -12.98 -8.63 13.75
CA CYS A 76 -14.17 -8.92 12.95
C CYS A 76 -13.93 -10.12 12.00
N SER A 77 -14.99 -10.57 11.31
CA SER A 77 -15.00 -11.79 10.48
C SER A 77 -15.44 -11.55 9.03
N GLU A 78 -15.60 -10.30 8.62
CA GLU A 78 -16.13 -9.97 7.30
C GLU A 78 -15.01 -9.76 6.25
N SER A 79 -15.38 -9.84 4.98
CA SER A 79 -14.53 -9.43 3.85
C SER A 79 -15.30 -8.48 2.94
N ARG A 80 -14.58 -7.66 2.16
CA ARG A 80 -15.17 -6.71 1.21
C ARG A 80 -14.47 -6.77 -0.12
N THR A 81 -15.27 -6.80 -1.18
CA THR A 81 -14.75 -6.72 -2.55
C THR A 81 -13.99 -5.44 -2.78
N MET A 82 -12.82 -5.57 -3.37
CA MET A 82 -11.97 -4.46 -3.73
C MET A 82 -12.31 -3.97 -5.14
N ASN A 83 -13.15 -2.94 -5.17
CA ASN A 83 -13.51 -2.22 -6.39
C ASN A 83 -12.73 -0.91 -6.46
N ILE A 84 -12.25 -0.53 -7.64
CA ILE A 84 -11.55 0.74 -7.86
C ILE A 84 -12.19 1.52 -9.00
N ALA A 85 -12.42 2.80 -8.81
CA ALA A 85 -12.62 3.75 -9.89
C ALA A 85 -11.26 4.30 -10.30
N CYS A 86 -10.90 4.17 -11.57
CA CYS A 86 -9.66 4.74 -12.07
C CYS A 86 -9.65 6.26 -11.97
N ILE A 87 -8.51 6.80 -11.57
CA ILE A 87 -8.31 8.26 -11.46
C ILE A 87 -7.14 8.75 -12.30
N GLU A 88 -6.21 7.87 -12.65
CA GLU A 88 -5.04 8.22 -13.44
C GLU A 88 -4.46 6.97 -14.11
N GLN A 89 -3.95 7.12 -15.34
CA GLN A 89 -3.28 6.03 -16.05
C GLN A 89 -2.16 6.55 -16.95
N ASN A 90 -1.23 5.67 -17.29
CA ASN A 90 -0.23 5.93 -18.32
C ASN A 90 0.14 4.64 -19.05
N SER A 91 -0.19 4.57 -20.34
CA SER A 91 0.14 3.44 -21.21
C SER A 91 1.64 3.29 -21.44
N ASN A 92 2.39 4.39 -21.59
CA ASN A 92 3.83 4.38 -21.90
C ASN A 92 4.68 3.83 -20.73
N SER A 93 4.32 4.18 -19.50
CA SER A 93 4.99 3.73 -18.28
C SER A 93 4.27 2.56 -17.59
N ASP A 94 3.22 2.04 -18.22
CA ASP A 94 2.46 0.86 -17.82
C ASP A 94 1.99 0.90 -16.35
N TRP A 95 1.32 1.97 -15.96
CA TRP A 95 0.74 2.11 -14.62
C TRP A 95 -0.65 2.71 -14.65
N MET A 96 -1.43 2.41 -13.62
CA MET A 96 -2.73 2.99 -13.35
C MET A 96 -2.95 3.13 -11.85
N VAL A 97 -3.75 4.11 -11.46
CA VAL A 97 -4.14 4.38 -10.08
C VAL A 97 -5.65 4.43 -10.01
N GLY A 98 -6.20 3.78 -8.98
CA GLY A 98 -7.63 3.81 -8.71
C GLY A 98 -7.90 4.05 -7.22
N LYS A 99 -9.09 4.59 -6.94
CA LYS A 99 -9.60 4.80 -5.59
C LYS A 99 -10.85 3.97 -5.35
N GLY A 100 -11.07 3.57 -4.11
CA GLY A 100 -12.27 2.86 -3.72
C GLY A 100 -12.62 3.10 -2.27
N SER A 101 -13.81 2.64 -1.89
CA SER A 101 -14.26 2.66 -0.51
C SER A 101 -15.21 1.51 -0.24
N PHE A 102 -15.24 1.05 1.01
CA PHE A 102 -16.21 0.09 1.51
C PHE A 102 -16.55 0.42 2.96
N ASN A 103 -17.70 -0.08 3.42
CA ASN A 103 -18.11 0.04 4.81
C ASN A 103 -17.95 -1.33 5.49
N PHE A 104 -17.30 -1.36 6.66
CA PHE A 104 -17.32 -2.51 7.57
C PHE A 104 -18.19 -2.19 8.77
N THR A 105 -18.84 -3.22 9.31
CA THR A 105 -19.33 -3.20 10.66
C THR A 105 -18.24 -3.74 11.57
N VAL A 106 -17.83 -2.96 12.57
CA VAL A 106 -16.77 -3.32 13.50
C VAL A 106 -17.28 -3.27 14.94
N PRO A 107 -16.73 -4.06 15.87
CA PRO A 107 -17.13 -3.97 17.26
C PRO A 107 -16.79 -2.59 17.83
N ALA A 108 -17.66 -2.04 18.67
CA ALA A 108 -17.45 -0.74 19.31
C ALA A 108 -16.35 -0.75 20.39
N THR A 109 -16.00 -1.92 20.92
CA THR A 109 -15.18 -2.05 22.14
C THR A 109 -13.82 -2.71 21.90
N GLN A 110 -13.55 -3.19 20.68
CA GLN A 110 -12.34 -3.96 20.38
C GLN A 110 -11.63 -3.41 19.14
N GLN A 111 -10.30 -3.36 19.20
CA GLN A 111 -9.47 -3.05 18.04
C GLN A 111 -9.77 -4.03 16.91
N SER A 112 -9.93 -3.50 15.70
CA SER A 112 -10.02 -4.32 14.48
C SER A 112 -8.87 -4.03 13.52
N ILE A 113 -8.47 -5.05 12.76
CA ILE A 113 -7.45 -4.91 11.72
C ILE A 113 -8.06 -5.33 10.40
N ILE A 114 -8.08 -4.39 9.46
CA ILE A 114 -8.45 -4.65 8.07
C ILE A 114 -7.16 -4.72 7.27
N SER A 115 -6.98 -5.78 6.50
CA SER A 115 -5.78 -6.03 5.71
C SER A 115 -6.09 -6.39 4.27
N PHE A 116 -5.19 -5.99 3.39
CA PHE A 116 -5.04 -6.55 2.06
C PHE A 116 -3.61 -7.04 1.98
N ALA A 117 -3.42 -8.32 1.70
CA ALA A 117 -2.11 -8.91 1.50
C ALA A 117 -2.16 -9.80 0.27
N SER A 118 -1.11 -9.78 -0.52
CA SER A 118 -0.97 -10.66 -1.67
C SER A 118 0.49 -10.81 -2.03
N CYS A 119 0.71 -11.55 -3.11
CA CYS A 119 1.98 -11.56 -3.77
C CYS A 119 2.10 -10.42 -4.77
N CYS A 120 3.31 -10.37 -5.31
CA CYS A 120 3.57 -9.96 -6.66
C CYS A 120 3.64 -8.45 -6.84
N TRP A 121 4.42 -7.84 -5.95
CA TRP A 121 4.91 -6.49 -6.10
C TRP A 121 5.69 -6.33 -7.41
N VAL A 122 5.62 -5.15 -8.04
CA VAL A 122 6.48 -4.85 -9.20
C VAL A 122 7.96 -4.99 -8.84
N PRO A 123 8.86 -5.43 -9.74
CA PRO A 123 10.29 -5.46 -9.44
C PRO A 123 10.78 -4.09 -8.96
N VAL A 124 11.38 -4.04 -7.78
CA VAL A 124 11.93 -2.82 -7.17
C VAL A 124 13.30 -3.13 -6.59
N THR A 125 14.27 -2.27 -6.86
CA THR A 125 15.59 -2.41 -6.25
C THR A 125 15.59 -1.72 -4.88
N ILE A 126 15.72 -2.51 -3.81
CA ILE A 126 15.80 -2.01 -2.43
C ILE A 126 17.27 -2.05 -2.00
N ALA A 127 17.91 -0.89 -1.92
CA ALA A 127 19.15 -0.77 -1.16
C ALA A 127 18.89 -0.77 0.35
N THR A 128 19.85 -1.20 1.12
CA THR A 128 19.82 -1.22 2.59
C THR A 128 21.20 -0.77 3.09
N SER A 129 21.38 -0.60 4.40
CA SER A 129 22.71 -0.39 4.98
C SER A 129 23.67 -1.57 4.75
N GLN A 130 23.14 -2.74 4.35
CA GLN A 130 23.87 -3.98 4.12
C GLN A 130 24.09 -4.28 2.62
N GLY A 131 23.64 -3.41 1.72
CA GLY A 131 23.79 -3.56 0.27
C GLY A 131 22.48 -3.47 -0.50
N THR A 132 22.53 -3.71 -1.80
CA THR A 132 21.35 -3.71 -2.68
C THR A 132 20.76 -5.10 -2.80
N TYR A 133 19.46 -5.22 -2.58
CA TYR A 133 18.70 -6.44 -2.75
C TYR A 133 17.46 -6.15 -3.61
N ASP A 134 17.26 -6.95 -4.65
CA ASP A 134 15.99 -7.01 -5.36
C ASP A 134 15.16 -8.08 -4.65
N PRO A 135 14.05 -7.73 -3.98
CA PRO A 135 13.21 -8.70 -3.32
C PRO A 135 12.53 -9.64 -4.32
N GLY A 136 12.72 -9.38 -5.61
CA GLY A 136 12.21 -10.16 -6.69
C GLY A 136 10.75 -9.81 -6.92
N SER A 137 10.33 -10.05 -8.13
CA SER A 137 8.96 -9.92 -8.58
C SER A 137 7.98 -10.76 -7.75
N SER A 138 8.41 -11.82 -7.05
CA SER A 138 7.57 -12.64 -6.17
C SER A 138 7.34 -12.07 -4.75
N SER A 139 7.80 -10.86 -4.46
CA SER A 139 7.69 -10.26 -3.13
C SER A 139 6.24 -10.20 -2.63
N LEU A 140 6.04 -10.71 -1.41
CA LEU A 140 4.80 -10.54 -0.66
C LEU A 140 4.73 -9.13 -0.09
N TRP A 141 3.54 -8.57 -0.09
CA TRP A 141 3.25 -7.29 0.50
C TRP A 141 1.98 -7.39 1.34
N SER A 142 1.85 -6.46 2.28
CA SER A 142 0.69 -6.33 3.14
C SER A 142 0.39 -4.84 3.32
N MET A 143 -0.89 -4.51 3.37
CA MET A 143 -1.41 -3.19 3.71
C MET A 143 -2.44 -3.40 4.80
N ILE A 144 -2.28 -2.71 5.93
CA ILE A 144 -3.22 -2.82 7.04
C ILE A 144 -3.74 -1.46 7.46
N ALA A 145 -4.97 -1.45 7.97
CA ALA A 145 -5.56 -0.36 8.70
C ALA A 145 -5.94 -0.87 10.09
N VAL A 146 -5.34 -0.28 11.12
CA VAL A 146 -5.69 -0.54 12.51
C VAL A 146 -6.79 0.44 12.92
N LEU A 147 -7.91 -0.13 13.36
CA LEU A 147 -9.07 0.61 13.81
C LEU A 147 -9.20 0.50 15.32
N ASN A 148 -9.19 1.65 15.98
CA ASN A 148 -9.49 1.76 17.41
C ASN A 148 -10.81 2.52 17.57
N PRO A 149 -11.92 1.81 17.85
CA PRO A 149 -13.28 2.38 17.85
C PRO A 149 -13.59 3.25 19.08
N GLY A 150 -12.61 3.50 19.95
CA GLY A 150 -12.79 4.24 21.19
C GLY A 150 -13.29 5.67 20.94
N THR A 151 -14.22 6.11 21.80
CA THR A 151 -14.64 7.50 21.88
C THR A 151 -13.53 8.32 22.52
N ARG A 152 -13.21 9.45 21.89
CA ARG A 152 -12.20 10.36 22.39
C ARG A 152 -12.69 11.08 23.64
N SER A 153 -11.84 11.18 24.66
CA SER A 153 -12.18 11.85 25.92
C SER A 153 -12.29 13.37 25.81
N ASP A 154 -11.63 13.97 24.82
CA ASP A 154 -11.53 15.42 24.64
C ASP A 154 -12.67 16.00 23.78
N THR A 155 -13.11 15.27 22.74
CA THR A 155 -14.18 15.72 21.84
C THR A 155 -15.50 14.99 22.02
N GLY A 156 -15.51 13.89 22.78
CA GLY A 156 -16.67 12.98 22.86
C GLY A 156 -17.03 12.31 21.53
N SER A 157 -16.22 12.48 20.49
CA SER A 157 -16.45 11.92 19.16
C SER A 157 -15.62 10.66 18.96
N PRO A 158 -16.02 9.73 18.08
CA PRO A 158 -15.19 8.59 17.71
C PRO A 158 -13.84 9.05 17.14
N ASN A 159 -12.81 8.24 17.35
CA ASN A 159 -11.52 8.48 16.70
C ASN A 159 -11.66 8.34 15.17
N ILE A 160 -10.80 8.99 14.39
CA ILE A 160 -10.75 8.77 12.93
C ILE A 160 -9.29 8.72 12.49
N SER A 161 -9.01 8.12 11.33
CA SER A 161 -7.64 8.05 10.84
C SER A 161 -7.22 9.30 10.05
N PRO A 162 -5.94 9.69 10.09
CA PRO A 162 -5.41 10.65 9.13
C PRO A 162 -5.44 10.08 7.71
N MET A 163 -5.70 10.93 6.72
CA MET A 163 -5.71 10.56 5.31
C MET A 163 -4.45 11.07 4.60
N THR A 164 -3.99 10.33 3.59
CA THR A 164 -2.88 10.75 2.72
C THR A 164 -3.14 10.36 1.27
N THR A 165 -2.77 11.26 0.36
CA THR A 165 -2.80 11.07 -1.09
C THR A 165 -1.41 10.89 -1.68
N SER A 166 -0.46 10.41 -0.86
CA SER A 166 0.92 10.22 -1.31
C SER A 166 1.00 9.33 -2.55
N LYS A 167 1.96 9.64 -3.42
CA LYS A 167 2.24 8.82 -4.60
C LYS A 167 2.70 7.42 -4.15
N PRO A 168 2.11 6.35 -4.69
CA PRO A 168 2.45 4.98 -4.32
C PRO A 168 3.84 4.56 -4.84
N LEU A 169 4.34 5.23 -5.89
CA LEU A 169 5.69 5.04 -6.42
C LEU A 169 6.37 6.39 -6.66
N ILE A 170 7.62 6.53 -6.20
CA ILE A 170 8.42 7.75 -6.39
C ILE A 170 9.68 7.39 -7.19
N LYS A 171 9.93 8.14 -8.26
CA LYS A 171 11.17 8.05 -9.04
C LYS A 171 12.18 9.04 -8.48
N LEU A 172 13.37 8.57 -8.14
CA LEU A 172 14.43 9.38 -7.55
C LEU A 172 15.55 9.60 -8.56
N LYS A 173 16.07 10.83 -8.61
CA LYS A 173 17.26 11.14 -9.41
C LYS A 173 18.50 10.79 -8.61
N VAL A 174 19.40 10.03 -9.22
CA VAL A 174 20.67 9.63 -8.60
C VAL A 174 21.55 10.85 -8.29
N GLY A 175 22.23 10.81 -7.14
CA GLY A 175 23.10 11.88 -6.66
C GLY A 175 22.38 13.12 -6.12
N CYS A 176 21.04 13.10 -6.03
CA CYS A 176 20.25 14.21 -5.50
C CYS A 176 19.45 13.79 -4.26
N THR A 177 19.62 14.49 -3.15
CA THR A 177 18.70 14.34 -2.01
C THR A 177 17.31 14.82 -2.43
N THR A 178 16.36 13.89 -2.45
CA THR A 178 14.95 14.21 -2.69
C THR A 178 14.26 14.28 -1.34
N VAL A 179 13.71 15.44 -1.01
CA VAL A 179 12.88 15.67 0.17
C VAL A 179 11.46 15.92 -0.29
N TRP A 180 10.49 15.26 0.31
CA TRP A 180 9.08 15.54 0.04
C TRP A 180 8.26 15.52 1.33
N SER A 181 7.24 16.37 1.35
CA SER A 181 6.22 16.33 2.38
C SER A 181 5.20 15.27 2.01
N ILE A 182 4.90 14.37 2.94
CA ILE A 182 3.81 13.42 2.82
C ILE A 182 2.53 14.25 3.05
N PRO A 183 1.63 14.36 2.06
CA PRO A 183 0.40 15.13 2.23
C PRO A 183 -0.46 14.42 3.26
N VAL A 184 -0.83 15.12 4.33
CA VAL A 184 -1.67 14.60 5.39
C VAL A 184 -2.88 15.50 5.55
N LEU A 185 -4.05 14.90 5.59
CA LEU A 185 -5.29 15.54 5.99
C LEU A 185 -5.78 14.91 7.29
N ASP A 186 -5.99 15.76 8.29
CA ASP A 186 -6.53 15.36 9.58
C ASP A 186 -7.67 16.31 9.96
N THR A 187 -8.92 15.85 9.85
CA THR A 187 -10.09 16.73 10.06
C THR A 187 -10.26 17.17 11.51
N ASP A 188 -9.67 16.44 12.46
CA ASP A 188 -9.77 16.73 13.89
C ASP A 188 -8.60 17.56 14.41
N ARG A 189 -7.67 17.93 13.51
CA ARG A 189 -6.49 18.76 13.78
C ARG A 189 -5.55 18.18 14.85
N ASP A 190 -5.47 16.86 14.93
CA ASP A 190 -4.49 16.19 15.77
C ASP A 190 -3.08 16.31 15.16
N VAL A 191 -2.05 16.23 16.00
CA VAL A 191 -0.68 16.17 15.50
C VAL A 191 -0.45 14.79 14.89
N VAL A 192 -0.28 14.75 13.56
CA VAL A 192 0.00 13.51 12.83
C VAL A 192 1.51 13.28 12.77
N LYS A 193 1.92 12.10 13.21
CA LYS A 193 3.27 11.57 13.10
C LYS A 193 3.30 10.45 12.05
N CYS A 194 4.48 10.19 11.51
CA CYS A 194 4.72 9.05 10.65
C CYS A 194 5.82 8.17 11.21
N ARG A 195 5.72 6.86 10.98
CA ARG A 195 6.76 5.88 11.28
C ARG A 195 6.89 4.89 10.13
N TYR A 196 8.01 4.19 10.06
CA TYR A 196 8.14 3.07 9.14
C TYR A 196 7.16 1.95 9.48
N ALA A 197 6.73 1.24 8.45
CA ALA A 197 5.93 0.03 8.60
C ALA A 197 6.74 -1.07 9.31
N ASN A 198 6.07 -1.83 10.19
CA ASN A 198 6.67 -2.83 11.06
C ASN A 198 6.21 -4.24 10.67
N LYS A 199 7.18 -5.09 10.31
CA LYS A 199 6.94 -6.51 10.01
C LYS A 199 6.57 -7.33 11.24
N ASN A 200 7.31 -7.14 12.32
CA ASN A 200 7.32 -8.04 13.46
C ASN A 200 6.07 -7.94 14.34
N SER A 201 5.45 -6.76 14.41
CA SER A 201 4.28 -6.55 15.27
C SER A 201 2.95 -6.90 14.62
N LEU A 202 2.72 -6.48 13.37
CA LEU A 202 1.42 -6.56 12.70
C LEU A 202 1.52 -6.93 11.21
N ASP A 203 2.71 -7.28 10.72
CA ASP A 203 3.01 -7.51 9.31
C ASP A 203 2.44 -6.43 8.37
N GLU A 204 2.85 -5.18 8.60
CA GLU A 204 2.32 -3.99 7.90
C GLU A 204 2.78 -3.86 6.44
N CYS A 205 3.65 -4.76 5.99
CA CYS A 205 4.37 -4.63 4.71
C CYS A 205 4.87 -5.96 4.13
N GLY A 206 4.62 -7.12 4.74
CA GLY A 206 5.02 -8.41 4.19
C GLY A 206 6.55 -8.59 4.09
N SER A 207 7.03 -8.88 2.88
CA SER A 207 8.47 -9.06 2.60
C SER A 207 9.19 -7.76 2.26
N ILE A 208 8.46 -6.66 2.02
CA ILE A 208 9.02 -5.37 1.57
C ILE A 208 9.18 -4.35 2.71
N CYS A 209 9.17 -4.82 3.96
CA CYS A 209 9.36 -4.00 5.14
C CYS A 209 10.79 -3.46 5.27
N GLY A 210 10.91 -2.22 5.71
CA GLY A 210 12.20 -1.59 5.98
C GLY A 210 12.22 -0.12 5.62
N VAL A 211 13.32 0.54 5.99
CA VAL A 211 13.61 1.88 5.55
C VAL A 211 14.03 1.81 4.09
N ALA A 212 13.40 2.61 3.22
CA ALA A 212 13.96 2.83 1.89
C ALA A 212 15.44 3.22 2.06
N PRO A 213 16.36 2.65 1.30
CA PRO A 213 17.80 2.92 1.42
C PRO A 213 18.11 4.41 1.52
N PHE A 214 18.91 4.81 2.50
CA PHE A 214 19.28 6.23 2.70
C PHE A 214 18.08 7.15 2.87
N GLY A 215 16.93 6.54 3.15
CA GLY A 215 15.68 7.17 3.49
C GLY A 215 15.69 7.52 4.96
N THR A 216 15.23 8.71 5.28
CA THR A 216 14.93 9.11 6.65
C THR A 216 13.51 9.63 6.67
N LEU A 217 12.78 9.19 7.69
CA LEU A 217 11.43 9.63 7.97
C LEU A 217 11.48 10.46 9.24
N ASN A 218 10.90 11.65 9.20
CA ASN A 218 10.84 12.50 10.38
C ASN A 218 9.70 12.00 11.29
N GLY A 219 10.03 11.42 12.45
CA GLY A 219 9.01 10.92 13.38
C GLY A 219 8.11 12.00 14.01
N VAL A 220 8.43 13.29 13.81
CA VAL A 220 7.71 14.44 14.37
C VAL A 220 6.85 15.14 13.32
N ARG A 221 7.23 15.06 12.04
CA ARG A 221 6.50 15.69 10.92
C ARG A 221 6.43 14.72 9.75
N PRO A 222 5.32 14.67 8.98
CA PRO A 222 5.17 13.76 7.84
C PRO A 222 6.06 14.20 6.66
N VAL A 223 7.38 14.04 6.81
CA VAL A 223 8.42 14.42 5.85
C VAL A 223 9.36 13.24 5.68
N ALA A 224 9.62 12.90 4.43
CA ALA A 224 10.56 11.87 4.05
C ALA A 224 11.67 12.47 3.17
N SER A 225 12.88 11.94 3.30
CA SER A 225 14.00 12.29 2.43
C SER A 225 14.79 11.06 2.07
N ILE A 226 15.24 10.96 0.82
CA ILE A 226 16.16 9.91 0.35
C ILE A 226 17.34 10.56 -0.35
N THR A 227 18.55 10.09 -0.05
CA THR A 227 19.78 10.48 -0.77
C THR A 227 20.36 9.28 -1.51
N PRO A 228 20.09 9.12 -2.82
CA PRO A 228 20.60 8.01 -3.61
C PRO A 228 22.10 8.17 -3.92
N PHE A 229 22.90 7.10 -3.82
CA PHE A 229 24.31 7.08 -4.22
C PHE A 229 24.52 7.44 -5.72
N PRO A 230 25.74 7.85 -6.15
CA PRO A 230 26.03 8.38 -7.49
C PRO A 230 25.83 7.43 -8.69
N THR A 231 25.53 6.16 -8.48
CA THR A 231 25.43 5.16 -9.56
C THR A 231 24.10 4.41 -9.51
N GLY A 232 23.36 4.41 -10.62
CA GLY A 232 22.17 3.57 -10.83
C GLY A 232 20.87 4.34 -11.11
N THR A 233 19.73 3.65 -11.02
CA THR A 233 18.39 4.24 -10.95
C THR A 233 17.69 3.61 -9.76
N ILE A 234 17.22 4.42 -8.81
CA ILE A 234 16.53 3.91 -7.62
C ILE A 234 15.03 4.15 -7.76
N ARG A 235 14.26 3.07 -7.66
CA ARG A 235 12.80 3.08 -7.50
C ARG A 235 12.51 2.73 -6.06
N ALA A 236 12.17 3.73 -5.25
CA ALA A 236 11.83 3.53 -3.86
C ALA A 236 10.31 3.42 -3.71
N VAL A 237 9.89 2.42 -2.94
CA VAL A 237 8.53 2.34 -2.41
C VAL A 237 8.65 2.72 -0.96
N PRO A 238 8.00 3.80 -0.54
CA PRO A 238 8.04 4.12 0.86
C PRO A 238 6.88 3.33 1.54
N ALA A 239 7.17 2.72 2.69
CA ALA A 239 6.19 2.01 3.52
C ALA A 239 6.14 2.66 4.90
N TRP A 240 5.06 3.38 5.17
CA TRP A 240 4.90 4.13 6.42
C TRP A 240 3.47 4.06 6.94
N VAL A 241 3.35 4.26 8.24
CA VAL A 241 2.09 4.37 8.96
C VAL A 241 1.95 5.79 9.47
N LEU A 242 0.80 6.39 9.22
CA LEU A 242 0.40 7.65 9.85
C LEU A 242 -0.35 7.33 11.13
N SER A 243 0.06 7.95 12.23
CA SER A 243 -0.57 7.80 13.52
C SER A 243 -0.72 9.16 14.18
N ARG A 244 -1.83 9.35 14.88
CA ARG A 244 -2.05 10.54 15.69
C ARG A 244 -1.31 10.41 17.01
N TYR A 245 -0.87 11.54 17.56
CA TYR A 245 -0.36 11.62 18.91
C TYR A 245 -1.05 12.78 19.62
N ARG A 246 -1.49 12.52 20.85
CA ARG A 246 -1.79 13.53 21.85
C ARG A 246 -1.02 13.17 23.10
#